data_AF-A0A3B5L2S3-F1
#
_entry.id   AF-A0A3B5L2S3-F1
#
_cell.length_a   1.000
_cell.length_b   1.000
_cell.length_c   1.000
_cell.angle_alpha   90.00
_cell.angle_beta   90.00
_cell.angle_gamma   90.00
#
_symmetry.space_group_name_H-M   'P 1'
#
loop_
_entity.id
_entity.type
_entity.pdbx_description
1 polymer ?
#
loop_
_entity_poly.entity_id
_entity_poly.type
_entity_poly.pdbx_seq_one_letter_code
_entity_poly.pdbx_strand_id
1 'polypeptide(L)'
;MAVYDENILKNPFYLALEKQRPDLCSRVADFHGIVLVPCCGSLSVSNYSDSHFDSYILQPVEEGYKTVNGKDVKIQDRQVVLGLGSPAPSVVPILFEETFYNDQEQSYSILCISRPLEVELSPAEVSPPPAYCLRSLEDVRDFLGHHSHKLDRFIHSFCQAFREQERKGLRYHIVRDSLVYLRNANFLFFFQIYIHHGIHDLIFNLVGTLEACQDASFNKITRSLQDLQQKDLGVKPEFSMNLSRAKRELSQLNQQTSPLLKVLCLRRVVLTATQTPRRTVSIEAVSADDLLSVVLYLLVKTEIPNWMANLSYMRNFCFSNSSKDELSYCLSTFEAAVEYINLGKLQNTCSVRHTLKLHVGSQQM
;
A
#
# COMPACT_ATOMS: atom_id res chain seq x y z
N MET A 1 -0.78 20.67 -3.94
CA MET A 1 -1.83 20.40 -4.92
C MET A 1 -1.20 19.57 -6.02
N ALA A 2 -1.38 18.24 -5.99
CA ALA A 2 -0.87 17.38 -7.07
C ALA A 2 -1.90 17.43 -8.19
N VAL A 3 -1.55 18.08 -9.30
CA VAL A 3 -2.31 18.03 -10.55
C VAL A 3 -2.18 16.60 -11.06
N TYR A 4 -3.29 15.87 -11.03
CA TYR A 4 -3.37 14.50 -11.53
C TYR A 4 -3.30 14.55 -13.06
N ASP A 5 -2.28 13.93 -13.66
CA ASP A 5 -1.92 14.09 -15.08
C ASP A 5 -2.33 12.86 -15.91
N GLU A 6 -3.57 12.38 -15.70
CA GLU A 6 -4.14 11.30 -16.52
C GLU A 6 -4.75 11.90 -17.78
N ASN A 7 -4.31 11.43 -18.94
CA ASN A 7 -4.88 11.84 -20.22
C ASN A 7 -6.11 10.98 -20.55
N ILE A 8 -7.30 11.58 -20.50
CA ILE A 8 -8.58 10.89 -20.74
C ILE A 8 -8.63 10.24 -22.14
N LEU A 9 -7.99 10.83 -23.15
CA LEU A 9 -7.93 10.27 -24.51
C LEU A 9 -7.15 8.95 -24.58
N LYS A 10 -6.37 8.62 -23.55
CA LYS A 10 -5.66 7.34 -23.42
C LYS A 10 -6.36 6.38 -22.47
N ASN A 11 -7.47 6.80 -21.85
CA ASN A 11 -8.17 5.98 -20.87
C ASN A 11 -8.92 4.83 -21.57
N PRO A 12 -8.69 3.56 -21.19
CA PRO A 12 -9.32 2.40 -21.83
C PRO A 12 -10.86 2.40 -21.76
N PHE A 13 -11.44 2.95 -20.70
CA PHE A 13 -12.89 3.08 -20.54
C PHE A 13 -13.46 4.12 -21.52
N TYR A 14 -12.81 5.28 -21.62
CA TYR A 14 -13.24 6.33 -22.53
C TYR A 14 -13.09 5.91 -24.01
N LEU A 15 -11.98 5.25 -24.36
CA LEU A 15 -11.78 4.68 -25.70
C LEU A 15 -12.80 3.58 -26.03
N ALA A 16 -13.21 2.78 -25.04
CA ALA A 16 -14.26 1.79 -25.22
C ALA A 16 -15.63 2.44 -25.42
N LEU A 17 -15.95 3.49 -24.65
CA LEU A 17 -17.19 4.27 -24.80
C LEU A 17 -17.28 4.89 -26.20
N GLU A 18 -16.22 5.56 -26.66
CA GLU A 18 -16.16 6.19 -27.98
C GLU A 18 -16.30 5.17 -29.13
N LYS A 19 -15.67 4.00 -28.98
CA LYS A 19 -15.69 2.96 -30.01
C LYS A 19 -17.00 2.16 -30.05
N GLN A 20 -17.59 1.86 -28.89
CA GLN A 20 -18.76 0.98 -28.77
C GLN A 20 -20.08 1.77 -28.83
N ARG A 21 -20.12 2.97 -28.26
CA ARG A 21 -21.32 3.80 -28.11
C ARG A 21 -21.03 5.29 -28.36
N PRO A 22 -20.64 5.68 -29.58
CA PRO A 22 -20.42 7.09 -29.93
C PRO A 22 -21.70 7.93 -29.80
N ASP A 23 -22.88 7.29 -29.90
CA ASP A 23 -24.18 7.91 -29.70
C ASP A 23 -24.34 8.53 -28.30
N LEU A 24 -23.68 7.95 -27.29
CA LEU A 24 -23.77 8.45 -25.92
C LEU A 24 -23.05 9.78 -25.74
N CYS A 25 -21.88 9.98 -26.36
CA CYS A 25 -21.17 11.26 -26.30
C CYS A 25 -21.99 12.39 -26.94
N SER A 26 -22.66 12.14 -28.08
CA SER A 26 -23.56 13.11 -28.70
C SER A 26 -24.77 13.41 -27.82
N ARG A 27 -25.42 12.37 -27.27
CA ARG A 27 -26.58 12.55 -26.39
C ARG A 27 -26.23 13.34 -25.14
N VAL A 28 -25.08 13.07 -24.52
CA VAL A 28 -24.61 13.81 -23.33
C VAL A 28 -24.45 15.29 -23.64
N ALA A 29 -23.93 15.64 -24.82
CA ALA A 29 -23.83 17.02 -25.24
C ALA A 29 -25.21 17.67 -25.41
N ASP A 30 -26.21 16.95 -25.94
CA ASP A 30 -27.57 17.48 -26.14
C ASP A 30 -28.27 17.89 -24.83
N PHE A 31 -28.14 17.08 -23.77
CA PHE A 31 -28.74 17.39 -22.45
C PHE A 31 -27.77 18.05 -21.46
N HIS A 32 -26.62 18.54 -21.93
CA HIS A 32 -25.58 19.16 -21.09
C HIS A 32 -25.21 18.29 -19.88
N GLY A 33 -25.06 16.99 -20.12
CA GLY A 33 -24.76 16.00 -19.11
C GLY A 33 -23.28 15.89 -18.78
N ILE A 34 -23.00 14.97 -17.86
CA ILE A 34 -21.66 14.67 -17.39
C ILE A 34 -21.34 13.20 -17.64
N VAL A 35 -20.15 12.93 -18.20
CA VAL A 35 -19.61 11.57 -18.33
C VAL A 35 -18.69 11.28 -17.14
N LEU A 36 -18.95 10.20 -16.42
CA LEU A 36 -18.09 9.72 -15.36
C LEU A 36 -17.09 8.71 -15.93
N VAL A 37 -15.80 9.03 -15.87
CA VAL A 37 -14.74 8.14 -16.36
C VAL A 37 -13.94 7.62 -15.18
N PRO A 38 -13.91 6.31 -14.91
CA PRO A 38 -13.05 5.77 -13.86
C PRO A 38 -11.58 5.90 -14.23
N CYS A 39 -10.76 6.23 -13.24
CA CYS A 39 -9.30 6.24 -13.33
C CYS A 39 -8.78 4.94 -13.96
N CYS A 40 -7.83 5.03 -14.91
CA CYS A 40 -7.21 3.88 -15.58
C CYS A 40 -6.79 2.76 -14.61
N GLY A 41 -6.23 3.13 -13.46
CA GLY A 41 -5.75 2.19 -12.44
C GLY A 41 -6.85 1.49 -11.63
N SER A 42 -8.10 1.93 -11.78
CA SER A 42 -9.27 1.38 -11.08
C SER A 42 -10.13 0.43 -11.94
N LEU A 43 -9.80 0.29 -13.22
CA LEU A 43 -10.50 -0.57 -14.17
C LEU A 43 -10.01 -2.02 -14.04
N SER A 44 -10.90 -2.95 -13.69
CA SER A 44 -10.59 -4.38 -13.60
C SER A 44 -11.01 -5.18 -14.85
N VAL A 45 -11.83 -4.59 -15.73
CA VAL A 45 -12.47 -5.27 -16.86
C VAL A 45 -12.12 -4.58 -18.18
N SER A 46 -11.94 -5.37 -19.25
CA SER A 46 -11.65 -4.87 -20.61
C SER A 46 -12.85 -4.95 -21.57
N ASN A 47 -13.95 -5.55 -21.11
CA ASN A 47 -15.21 -5.68 -21.84
C ASN A 47 -16.33 -5.03 -21.02
N TYR A 48 -16.97 -4.01 -21.58
CA TYR A 48 -18.09 -3.32 -20.98
C TYR A 48 -19.36 -3.70 -21.76
N SER A 49 -20.48 -3.92 -21.05
CA SER A 49 -21.77 -4.11 -21.70
C SER A 49 -22.39 -2.74 -22.05
N ASP A 50 -23.24 -2.70 -23.07
CA ASP A 50 -23.88 -1.45 -23.51
C ASP A 50 -24.67 -0.76 -22.39
N SER A 51 -25.32 -1.55 -21.52
CA SER A 51 -26.05 -1.06 -20.34
C SER A 51 -25.13 -0.57 -19.21
N HIS A 52 -23.88 -1.00 -19.20
CA HIS A 52 -22.89 -0.56 -18.21
C HIS A 52 -22.41 0.86 -18.50
N PHE A 53 -22.44 1.36 -19.74
CA PHE A 53 -22.10 2.75 -20.00
C PHE A 53 -23.18 3.74 -19.54
N ASP A 54 -24.45 3.33 -19.59
CA ASP A 54 -25.59 4.16 -19.19
C ASP A 54 -25.56 4.53 -17.69
N SER A 55 -24.90 3.72 -16.83
CA SER A 55 -24.71 4.05 -15.41
C SER A 55 -23.65 5.12 -15.14
N TYR A 56 -22.79 5.42 -16.13
CA TYR A 56 -21.72 6.43 -16.00
C TYR A 56 -22.09 7.76 -16.64
N ILE A 57 -23.31 7.87 -17.18
CA ILE A 57 -23.79 9.09 -17.82
C ILE A 57 -24.80 9.76 -16.91
N LEU A 58 -24.51 11.00 -16.53
CA LEU A 58 -25.35 11.81 -15.67
C LEU A 58 -26.13 12.85 -16.48
N GLN A 59 -27.45 12.87 -16.27
CA GLN A 59 -28.35 13.89 -16.76
C GLN A 59 -28.69 14.86 -15.61
N PRO A 60 -28.60 16.19 -15.84
CA PRO A 60 -28.98 17.18 -14.83
C PRO A 60 -30.50 17.16 -14.57
N VAL A 61 -30.90 17.21 -13.30
CA VAL A 61 -32.30 17.28 -12.83
C VAL A 61 -32.42 18.38 -11.76
N GLU A 62 -33.63 18.86 -11.48
CA GLU A 62 -33.90 20.01 -10.58
C GLU A 62 -33.19 19.93 -9.21
N GLU A 63 -32.97 18.73 -8.64
CA GLU A 63 -32.19 18.53 -7.40
C GLU A 63 -31.04 17.50 -7.54
N GLY A 64 -30.17 17.68 -8.54
CA GLY A 64 -28.92 16.94 -8.67
C GLY A 64 -28.74 16.32 -10.05
N TYR A 65 -28.31 15.06 -10.09
CA TYR A 65 -28.08 14.33 -11.32
C TYR A 65 -28.79 12.98 -11.27
N LYS A 66 -29.21 12.49 -12.43
CA LYS A 66 -29.74 11.14 -12.58
C LYS A 66 -28.96 10.40 -13.64
N THR A 67 -28.54 9.17 -13.34
CA THR A 67 -27.91 8.32 -14.36
C THR A 67 -28.93 7.98 -15.46
N VAL A 68 -28.46 7.66 -16.67
CA VAL A 68 -29.35 7.18 -17.76
C VAL A 68 -30.05 5.87 -17.36
N ASN A 69 -29.43 5.08 -16.47
CA ASN A 69 -30.03 3.90 -15.83
C ASN A 69 -31.00 4.24 -14.66
N GLY A 70 -31.31 5.51 -14.44
CA GLY A 70 -32.35 5.96 -13.52
C GLY A 70 -31.97 6.06 -12.04
N LYS A 71 -30.69 5.89 -11.67
CA LYS A 71 -30.18 6.07 -10.29
C LYS A 71 -29.92 7.55 -9.98
N ASP A 72 -30.31 7.99 -8.79
CA ASP A 72 -30.08 9.37 -8.32
C ASP A 72 -28.64 9.57 -7.84
N VAL A 73 -28.04 10.68 -8.24
CA VAL A 73 -26.63 11.01 -7.99
C VAL A 73 -26.54 12.46 -7.53
N LYS A 74 -25.83 12.70 -6.44
CA LYS A 74 -25.55 14.06 -5.94
C LYS A 74 -24.06 14.31 -5.97
N ILE A 75 -23.64 15.46 -6.49
CA ILE A 75 -22.24 15.88 -6.48
C ILE A 75 -22.09 16.92 -5.37
N GLN A 76 -21.31 16.61 -4.32
CA GLN A 76 -21.02 17.49 -3.19
C GLN A 76 -19.52 17.46 -2.88
N ASP A 77 -18.90 18.61 -2.64
CA ASP A 77 -17.48 18.74 -2.22
C ASP A 77 -16.47 17.90 -3.04
N ARG A 78 -16.59 17.92 -4.38
CA ARG A 78 -15.80 17.09 -5.32
C ARG A 78 -15.97 15.57 -5.09
N GLN A 79 -17.13 15.13 -4.63
CA GLN A 79 -17.46 13.73 -4.44
C GLN A 79 -18.82 13.43 -5.08
N VAL A 80 -18.88 12.28 -5.76
CA VAL A 80 -20.11 11.71 -6.32
C VAL A 80 -20.75 10.83 -5.25
N VAL A 81 -21.94 11.20 -4.80
CA VAL A 81 -22.73 10.48 -3.80
C VAL A 81 -23.89 9.79 -4.52
N LEU A 82 -23.87 8.45 -4.53
CA LEU A 82 -24.94 7.65 -5.12
C LEU A 82 -26.09 7.48 -4.12
N GLY A 83 -27.30 7.89 -4.51
CA GLY A 83 -28.51 7.85 -3.69
C GLY A 83 -29.26 6.53 -3.78
N LEU A 84 -29.43 5.89 -2.61
CA LEU A 84 -30.42 4.86 -2.23
C LEU A 84 -30.48 3.55 -3.04
N GLY A 85 -29.93 2.50 -2.42
CA GLY A 85 -30.07 1.09 -2.80
C GLY A 85 -29.26 0.10 -1.94
N SER A 86 -28.39 0.60 -1.05
CA SER A 86 -27.56 -0.20 -0.13
C SER A 86 -27.50 0.52 1.23
N PRO A 87 -27.32 -0.16 2.38
CA PRO A 87 -27.44 0.45 3.72
C PRO A 87 -26.39 1.54 4.05
N ALA A 88 -25.50 1.88 3.12
CA ALA A 88 -24.59 3.03 3.20
C ALA A 88 -24.49 3.75 1.84
N PRO A 89 -24.50 5.09 1.79
CA PRO A 89 -24.30 5.84 0.56
C PRO A 89 -22.88 5.60 0.01
N SER A 90 -22.76 5.20 -1.26
CA SER A 90 -21.46 5.04 -1.91
C SER A 90 -20.94 6.41 -2.34
N VAL A 91 -19.82 6.83 -1.74
CA VAL A 91 -19.20 8.14 -1.98
C VAL A 91 -17.90 7.96 -2.77
N VAL A 92 -17.85 8.49 -3.99
CA VAL A 92 -16.71 8.34 -4.90
C VAL A 92 -16.04 9.70 -5.13
N PRO A 93 -14.76 9.88 -4.75
CA PRO A 93 -14.08 11.15 -4.98
C PRO A 93 -13.77 11.39 -6.46
N ILE A 94 -13.96 12.64 -6.87
CA ILE A 94 -13.62 13.19 -8.19
C ILE A 94 -12.15 13.61 -8.15
N LEU A 95 -11.36 13.07 -9.07
CA LEU A 95 -9.95 13.36 -9.22
C LEU A 95 -9.73 14.69 -9.96
N PHE A 96 -10.45 14.88 -11.06
CA PHE A 96 -10.45 16.11 -11.85
C PHE A 96 -11.69 16.19 -12.76
N GLU A 97 -11.90 17.38 -13.32
CA GLU A 97 -12.96 17.70 -14.27
C GLU A 97 -12.32 18.27 -15.54
N GLU A 98 -12.77 17.82 -16.70
CA GLU A 98 -12.28 18.26 -18.00
C GLU A 98 -13.44 18.40 -18.98
N THR A 99 -13.44 19.44 -19.82
CA THR A 99 -14.50 19.70 -20.79
C THR A 99 -14.06 19.22 -22.18
N PHE A 100 -14.91 18.42 -22.82
CA PHE A 100 -14.68 17.88 -24.16
C PHE A 100 -15.70 18.44 -25.15
N TYR A 101 -15.34 18.42 -26.42
CA TYR A 101 -16.21 18.83 -27.53
C TYR A 101 -16.46 17.62 -28.42
N ASN A 102 -17.71 17.45 -28.86
CA ASN A 102 -18.04 16.45 -29.86
C ASN A 102 -17.76 16.97 -31.29
N ASP A 103 -17.96 16.13 -32.30
CA ASP A 103 -17.77 16.49 -33.72
C ASP A 103 -18.70 17.62 -34.22
N GLN A 104 -19.71 18.00 -33.43
CA GLN A 104 -20.65 19.10 -33.71
C GLN A 104 -20.32 20.37 -32.91
N GLU A 105 -19.13 20.46 -32.30
CA GLU A 105 -18.66 21.56 -31.45
C GLU A 105 -19.51 21.80 -30.18
N GLN A 106 -20.36 20.84 -29.80
CA GLN A 106 -21.11 20.91 -28.55
C GLN A 106 -20.23 20.41 -27.39
N SER A 107 -20.19 21.16 -26.31
CA SER A 107 -19.37 20.84 -25.14
C SER A 107 -20.09 19.93 -24.15
N TYR A 108 -19.37 18.97 -23.57
CA TYR A 108 -19.82 18.15 -22.44
C TYR A 108 -18.71 18.02 -21.39
N SER A 109 -19.09 17.85 -20.13
CA SER A 109 -18.12 17.69 -19.04
C SER A 109 -17.81 16.22 -18.79
N ILE A 110 -16.54 15.93 -18.54
CA ILE A 110 -16.06 14.63 -18.07
C ILE A 110 -15.51 14.79 -16.66
N LEU A 111 -16.01 13.97 -15.73
CA LEU A 111 -15.44 13.85 -14.39
C LEU A 111 -14.67 12.55 -14.28
N CYS A 112 -13.38 12.66 -14.00
CA CYS A 112 -12.58 11.50 -13.67
C CYS A 112 -12.83 11.09 -12.21
N ILE A 113 -13.32 9.88 -12.01
CA ILE A 113 -13.63 9.34 -10.69
C ILE A 113 -12.57 8.34 -10.24
N SER A 114 -12.28 8.35 -8.94
CA SER A 114 -11.24 7.48 -8.34
C SER A 114 -11.50 5.98 -8.44
N ARG A 115 -12.76 5.55 -8.63
CA ARG A 115 -13.16 4.15 -8.74
C ARG A 115 -14.49 4.00 -9.51
N PRO A 116 -14.78 2.82 -10.11
CA PRO A 116 -16.04 2.54 -10.80
C PRO A 116 -17.28 2.68 -9.89
N LEU A 117 -18.44 2.99 -10.48
CA LEU A 117 -19.71 3.25 -9.75
C LEU A 117 -20.45 1.96 -9.39
N GLU A 118 -20.35 0.95 -10.25
CA GLU A 118 -20.97 -0.36 -10.10
C GLU A 118 -19.88 -1.42 -10.21
N VAL A 119 -19.67 -2.16 -9.13
CA VAL A 119 -18.97 -3.44 -9.19
C VAL A 119 -20.08 -4.44 -9.53
N GLU A 120 -20.20 -4.87 -10.79
CA GLU A 120 -21.03 -6.04 -11.11
C GLU A 120 -20.40 -7.24 -10.41
N LEU A 121 -20.88 -7.49 -9.20
CA LEU A 121 -20.62 -8.71 -8.45
C LEU A 121 -21.34 -9.83 -9.20
N SER A 122 -20.62 -10.55 -10.06
CA SER A 122 -21.07 -11.90 -10.39
C SER A 122 -21.25 -12.68 -9.08
N PRO A 123 -22.23 -13.60 -8.93
CA PRO A 123 -22.62 -14.18 -7.64
C PRO A 123 -21.53 -15.04 -6.93
N ALA A 124 -20.28 -15.00 -7.39
CA ALA A 124 -19.14 -15.67 -6.77
C ALA A 124 -18.08 -14.70 -6.20
N GLU A 125 -18.18 -13.38 -6.43
CA GLU A 125 -17.15 -12.45 -5.98
C GLU A 125 -17.65 -11.65 -4.77
N VAL A 126 -17.28 -12.15 -3.59
CA VAL A 126 -17.23 -11.38 -2.36
C VAL A 126 -16.49 -10.07 -2.68
N SER A 127 -17.08 -8.94 -2.27
CA SER A 127 -16.45 -7.61 -2.21
C SER A 127 -14.92 -7.71 -2.08
N PRO A 128 -14.10 -6.97 -2.87
CA PRO A 128 -12.65 -7.08 -2.78
C PRO A 128 -12.31 -6.86 -1.32
N PRO A 129 -11.82 -7.89 -0.63
CA PRO A 129 -11.87 -7.84 0.78
C PRO A 129 -10.78 -6.80 1.12
N PRO A 130 -11.13 -5.78 1.92
CA PRO A 130 -10.22 -4.68 2.20
C PRO A 130 -8.83 -5.21 2.56
N ALA A 131 -7.77 -4.47 2.22
CA ALA A 131 -6.37 -4.93 2.16
C ALA A 131 -5.86 -5.76 3.38
N TYR A 132 -6.60 -5.77 4.49
CA TYR A 132 -6.47 -6.65 5.64
C TYR A 132 -6.88 -8.13 5.43
N CYS A 133 -7.53 -8.50 4.33
CA CYS A 133 -8.00 -9.87 4.09
C CYS A 133 -7.05 -10.75 3.26
N LEU A 134 -6.03 -10.18 2.61
CA LEU A 134 -5.02 -10.95 1.91
C LEU A 134 -3.94 -11.34 2.89
N ARG A 135 -3.98 -12.60 3.32
CA ARG A 135 -3.01 -13.14 4.27
C ARG A 135 -2.00 -14.09 3.61
N SER A 136 -2.26 -14.52 2.38
CA SER A 136 -1.44 -15.52 1.69
C SER A 136 -1.35 -15.30 0.17
N LEU A 137 -0.34 -15.93 -0.44
CA LEU A 137 -0.17 -15.99 -1.88
C LEU A 137 -1.27 -16.80 -2.58
N GLU A 138 -1.80 -17.80 -1.89
CA GLU A 138 -2.83 -18.72 -2.41
C GLU A 138 -4.11 -17.96 -2.73
N ASP A 139 -4.54 -17.06 -1.83
CA ASP A 139 -5.67 -16.15 -2.04
C ASP A 139 -5.52 -15.31 -3.31
N VAL A 140 -4.29 -14.82 -3.57
CA VAL A 140 -3.97 -14.00 -4.74
C VAL A 140 -3.93 -14.83 -6.02
N ARG A 141 -3.40 -16.05 -5.96
CA ARG A 141 -3.34 -16.96 -7.11
C ARG A 141 -4.74 -17.39 -7.54
N ASP A 142 -5.59 -17.70 -6.57
CA ASP A 142 -6.98 -18.10 -6.81
C ASP A 142 -7.78 -16.93 -7.40
N PHE A 143 -7.55 -15.71 -6.91
CA PHE A 143 -8.13 -14.49 -7.48
C PHE A 143 -7.66 -14.20 -8.92
N LEU A 144 -6.38 -14.42 -9.22
CA LEU A 144 -5.82 -14.14 -10.54
C LEU A 144 -6.21 -15.18 -11.60
N GLY A 145 -6.61 -16.39 -11.20
CA GLY A 145 -7.11 -17.43 -12.09
C GLY A 145 -6.23 -17.62 -13.34
N HIS A 146 -6.83 -17.55 -14.53
CA HIS A 146 -6.12 -17.71 -15.81
C HIS A 146 -5.08 -16.62 -16.14
N HIS A 147 -5.13 -15.44 -15.50
CA HIS A 147 -4.16 -14.38 -15.72
C HIS A 147 -2.79 -14.70 -15.09
N SER A 148 -2.74 -15.59 -14.09
CA SER A 148 -1.51 -16.08 -13.46
C SER A 148 -0.52 -16.62 -14.50
N HIS A 149 -0.96 -17.44 -15.45
CA HIS A 149 -0.09 -18.04 -16.48
C HIS A 149 0.56 -17.02 -17.43
N LYS A 150 -0.10 -15.89 -17.70
CA LYS A 150 0.52 -14.79 -18.48
C LYS A 150 1.58 -14.08 -17.65
N LEU A 151 1.29 -13.83 -16.37
CA LEU A 151 2.25 -13.24 -15.44
C LEU A 151 3.45 -14.15 -15.21
N ASP A 152 3.26 -15.46 -15.11
CA ASP A 152 4.36 -16.42 -14.93
C ASP A 152 5.35 -16.37 -16.08
N ARG A 153 4.86 -16.29 -17.33
CA ARG A 153 5.74 -16.12 -18.50
C ARG A 153 6.49 -14.80 -18.46
N PHE A 154 5.84 -13.73 -18.02
CA PHE A 154 6.48 -12.42 -17.87
C PHE A 154 7.56 -12.45 -16.78
N ILE A 155 7.23 -12.97 -15.59
CA ILE A 155 8.14 -13.13 -14.45
C ILE A 155 9.34 -14.00 -14.86
N HIS A 156 9.12 -15.12 -15.55
CA HIS A 156 10.19 -15.99 -16.01
C HIS A 156 11.13 -15.27 -16.98
N SER A 157 10.56 -14.55 -17.96
CA SER A 157 11.33 -13.76 -18.93
C SER A 157 12.14 -12.66 -18.24
N PHE A 158 11.54 -11.97 -17.27
CA PHE A 158 12.21 -10.96 -16.46
C PHE A 158 13.37 -11.56 -15.66
N CYS A 159 13.13 -12.66 -14.95
CA CYS A 159 14.15 -13.35 -14.16
C CYS A 159 15.33 -13.82 -15.02
N GLN A 160 15.06 -14.31 -16.24
CA GLN A 160 16.11 -14.70 -17.17
C GLN A 160 16.94 -13.50 -17.61
N ALA A 161 16.30 -12.44 -18.12
CA ALA A 161 16.97 -11.23 -18.58
C ALA A 161 17.81 -10.59 -17.46
N PHE A 162 17.27 -10.56 -16.24
CA PHE A 162 17.98 -10.03 -15.09
C PHE A 162 19.22 -10.85 -14.75
N ARG A 163 19.14 -12.19 -14.73
CA ARG A 163 20.32 -13.06 -14.46
C ARG A 163 21.42 -12.88 -15.50
N GLU A 164 21.05 -12.68 -16.77
CA GLU A 164 22.00 -12.38 -17.84
C GLU A 164 22.68 -11.02 -17.65
N GLN A 165 21.95 -10.03 -17.12
CA GLN A 165 22.49 -8.69 -16.85
C GLN A 165 23.33 -8.66 -15.57
N GLU A 166 23.00 -9.46 -14.55
CA GLU A 166 23.81 -9.59 -13.32
C GLU A 166 25.21 -10.14 -13.62
N ARG A 167 25.33 -11.11 -14.54
CA ARG A 167 26.64 -11.62 -15.01
C ARG A 167 27.55 -10.53 -15.60
N LYS A 168 26.98 -9.42 -16.06
CA LYS A 168 27.72 -8.28 -16.62
C LYS A 168 28.16 -7.26 -15.56
N GLY A 169 27.90 -7.50 -14.28
CA GLY A 169 28.39 -6.67 -13.16
C GLY A 169 27.65 -5.34 -12.96
N LEU A 170 26.55 -5.08 -13.67
CA LEU A 170 25.81 -3.82 -13.66
C LEU A 170 24.79 -3.71 -12.51
N ARG A 171 25.13 -4.23 -11.32
CA ARG A 171 24.22 -4.41 -10.18
C ARG A 171 23.43 -3.15 -9.80
N TYR A 172 24.09 -1.99 -9.76
CA TYR A 172 23.45 -0.73 -9.36
C TYR A 172 22.47 -0.18 -10.42
N HIS A 173 22.82 -0.30 -11.71
CA HIS A 173 21.94 0.13 -12.80
C HIS A 173 20.70 -0.75 -12.90
N ILE A 174 20.88 -2.06 -12.69
CA ILE A 174 19.79 -3.03 -12.72
C ILE A 174 18.74 -2.74 -11.64
N VAL A 175 19.15 -2.44 -10.41
CA VAL A 175 18.20 -2.07 -9.34
C VAL A 175 17.41 -0.84 -9.74
N ARG A 176 18.09 0.22 -10.22
CA ARG A 176 17.43 1.47 -10.60
C ARG A 176 16.47 1.30 -11.77
N ASP A 177 16.87 0.56 -12.80
CA ASP A 177 16.04 0.34 -13.99
C ASP A 177 14.86 -0.60 -13.69
N SER A 178 15.08 -1.64 -12.86
CA SER A 178 14.00 -2.50 -12.36
C SER A 178 13.01 -1.72 -11.49
N LEU A 179 13.52 -0.78 -10.68
CA LEU A 179 12.71 0.12 -9.87
C LEU A 179 11.81 0.98 -10.76
N VAL A 180 12.37 1.60 -11.81
CA VAL A 180 11.62 2.44 -12.76
C VAL A 180 10.57 1.61 -13.52
N TYR A 181 10.95 0.42 -13.98
CA TYR A 181 10.05 -0.47 -14.71
C TYR A 181 8.85 -0.89 -13.85
N LEU A 182 9.10 -1.30 -12.60
CA LEU A 182 8.06 -1.74 -11.68
C LEU A 182 7.22 -0.56 -11.15
N ARG A 183 7.81 0.64 -11.00
CA ARG A 183 7.14 1.84 -10.49
C ARG A 183 6.20 2.49 -11.51
N ASN A 184 6.45 2.31 -12.81
CA ASN A 184 5.57 2.81 -13.87
C ASN A 184 4.35 1.92 -14.10
N ALA A 185 4.34 0.73 -13.52
CA ALA A 185 3.23 -0.20 -13.69
C ALA A 185 2.26 -0.05 -12.50
N ASN A 186 1.21 0.76 -12.71
CA ASN A 186 0.07 0.88 -11.80
C ASN A 186 -0.70 -0.46 -11.78
N PHE A 187 -0.16 -1.45 -11.10
CA PHE A 187 -0.78 -2.75 -10.90
C PHE A 187 -1.71 -2.69 -9.69
N LEU A 188 -2.92 -3.26 -9.80
CA LEU A 188 -3.79 -3.51 -8.65
C LEU A 188 -3.00 -4.32 -7.59
N PHE A 189 -3.24 -4.07 -6.30
CA PHE A 189 -2.48 -4.64 -5.16
C PHE A 189 -2.17 -6.15 -5.29
N PHE A 190 -3.11 -6.93 -5.82
CA PHE A 190 -2.97 -8.37 -6.07
C PHE A 190 -1.84 -8.70 -7.04
N PHE A 191 -1.77 -7.98 -8.17
CA PHE A 191 -0.72 -8.16 -9.18
C PHE A 191 0.65 -7.77 -8.62
N GLN A 192 0.72 -6.71 -7.82
CA GLN A 192 1.96 -6.32 -7.16
C GLN A 192 2.47 -7.40 -6.20
N ILE A 193 1.59 -8.01 -5.39
CA ILE A 193 1.96 -9.10 -4.49
C ILE A 193 2.47 -10.31 -5.29
N TYR A 194 1.76 -10.68 -6.36
CA TYR A 194 2.10 -11.83 -7.20
C TYR A 194 3.44 -11.65 -7.93
N ILE A 195 3.63 -10.51 -8.61
CA ILE A 195 4.85 -10.20 -9.35
C ILE A 195 6.04 -10.14 -8.39
N HIS A 196 5.92 -9.40 -7.27
CA HIS A 196 7.00 -9.32 -6.29
C HIS A 196 7.34 -10.65 -5.65
N HIS A 197 6.36 -11.54 -5.44
CA HIS A 197 6.64 -12.89 -4.99
C HIS A 197 7.51 -13.65 -6.01
N GLY A 198 7.14 -13.62 -7.30
CA GLY A 198 7.87 -14.31 -8.35
C GLY A 198 9.30 -13.80 -8.59
N ILE A 199 9.59 -12.54 -8.28
CA ILE A 199 10.93 -11.93 -8.42
C ILE A 199 11.68 -11.77 -7.09
N HIS A 200 11.10 -12.20 -5.97
CA HIS A 200 11.59 -11.89 -4.63
C HIS A 200 13.04 -12.33 -4.42
N ASP A 201 13.33 -13.61 -4.68
CA ASP A 201 14.67 -14.17 -4.43
C ASP A 201 15.74 -13.39 -5.18
N LEU A 202 15.43 -12.92 -6.38
CA LEU A 202 16.37 -12.20 -7.23
C LEU A 202 16.67 -10.81 -6.67
N ILE A 203 15.62 -10.04 -6.39
CA ILE A 203 15.76 -8.66 -5.90
C ILE A 203 16.27 -8.65 -4.47
N PHE A 204 15.74 -9.52 -3.60
CA PHE A 204 16.08 -9.54 -2.19
C PHE A 204 17.50 -10.07 -1.93
N ASN A 205 18.01 -11.03 -2.73
CA ASN A 205 19.42 -11.42 -2.65
C ASN A 205 20.36 -10.27 -3.04
N LEU A 206 19.97 -9.47 -4.05
CA LEU A 206 20.75 -8.31 -4.45
C LEU A 206 20.75 -7.23 -3.35
N VAL A 207 19.58 -6.87 -2.83
CA VAL A 207 19.45 -5.94 -1.71
C VAL A 207 20.22 -6.45 -0.49
N GLY A 208 20.10 -7.74 -0.17
CA GLY A 208 20.85 -8.38 0.92
C GLY A 208 22.36 -8.28 0.74
N THR A 209 22.86 -8.38 -0.50
CA THR A 209 24.29 -8.18 -0.78
C THR A 209 24.72 -6.73 -0.60
N LEU A 210 23.89 -5.76 -1.01
CA LEU A 210 24.17 -4.33 -0.87
C LEU A 210 24.17 -3.88 0.61
N GLU A 211 23.23 -4.41 1.39
CA GLU A 211 23.02 -4.01 2.79
C GLU A 211 23.78 -4.90 3.80
N ALA A 212 24.49 -5.95 3.35
CA ALA A 212 25.16 -6.94 4.20
C ALA A 212 26.06 -6.33 5.29
N CYS A 213 26.83 -5.29 4.95
CA CYS A 213 27.70 -4.60 5.91
C CYS A 213 26.90 -3.87 6.99
N GLN A 214 25.79 -3.23 6.60
CA GLN A 214 24.92 -2.51 7.54
C GLN A 214 24.17 -3.50 8.43
N ASP A 215 23.69 -4.60 7.87
CA ASP A 215 23.06 -5.69 8.62
C ASP A 215 24.02 -6.31 9.64
N ALA A 216 25.27 -6.59 9.26
CA ALA A 216 26.29 -7.09 10.19
C ALA A 216 26.55 -6.11 11.36
N SER A 217 26.62 -4.80 11.06
CA SER A 217 26.78 -3.75 12.08
C SER A 217 25.58 -3.69 13.02
N PHE A 218 24.37 -3.64 12.48
CA PHE A 218 23.13 -3.61 13.25
C PHE A 218 22.98 -4.85 14.15
N ASN A 219 23.30 -6.03 13.63
CA ASN A 219 23.29 -7.28 14.39
C ASN A 219 24.32 -7.28 15.53
N LYS A 220 25.48 -6.65 15.34
CA LYS A 220 26.48 -6.50 16.41
C LYS A 220 25.94 -5.59 17.52
N ILE A 221 25.31 -4.47 17.16
CA ILE A 221 24.73 -3.53 18.12
C ILE A 221 23.58 -4.18 18.89
N THR A 222 22.61 -4.78 18.20
CA THR A 222 21.44 -5.42 18.85
C THR A 222 21.83 -6.58 19.77
N ARG A 223 22.87 -7.37 19.44
CA ARG A 223 23.42 -8.39 20.37
C ARG A 223 23.96 -7.79 21.66
N SER A 224 24.60 -6.62 21.60
CA SER A 224 25.07 -5.91 22.80
C SER A 224 23.94 -5.35 23.68
N LEU A 225 22.73 -5.23 23.13
CA LEU A 225 21.56 -4.67 23.79
C LEU A 225 20.60 -5.74 24.32
N GLN A 226 20.93 -7.04 24.22
CA GLN A 226 20.04 -8.13 24.60
C GLN A 226 19.63 -8.13 26.07
N ASP A 227 20.40 -7.53 26.97
CA ASP A 227 20.07 -7.49 28.40
C ASP A 227 18.99 -6.45 28.75
N LEU A 228 18.69 -5.52 27.83
CA LEU A 228 17.70 -4.45 28.05
C LEU A 228 16.32 -5.02 28.39
N GLN A 229 15.70 -4.46 29.44
CA GLN A 229 14.35 -4.80 29.85
C GLN A 229 13.35 -3.78 29.31
N GLN A 230 12.07 -4.16 29.32
CA GLN A 230 10.97 -3.30 28.85
C GLN A 230 10.96 -1.93 29.56
N LYS A 231 11.20 -1.93 30.87
CA LYS A 231 11.30 -0.72 31.70
C LYS A 231 12.46 0.20 31.30
N ASP A 232 13.54 -0.35 30.73
CA ASP A 232 14.71 0.45 30.37
C ASP A 232 14.45 1.30 29.12
N LEU A 233 13.54 0.81 28.26
CA LEU A 233 13.10 1.46 27.02
C LEU A 233 11.83 2.30 27.19
N GLY A 234 11.30 2.43 28.41
CA GLY A 234 10.08 3.21 28.67
C GLY A 234 8.79 2.54 28.21
N VAL A 235 8.80 1.22 27.97
CA VAL A 235 7.59 0.50 27.57
C VAL A 235 6.60 0.48 28.73
N LYS A 236 5.40 1.03 28.50
CA LYS A 236 4.33 1.04 29.50
C LYS A 236 3.84 -0.39 29.82
N PRO A 237 3.45 -0.66 31.06
CA PRO A 237 3.01 -2.00 31.50
C PRO A 237 1.75 -2.50 30.79
N GLU A 238 0.94 -1.60 30.24
CA GLU A 238 -0.25 -1.92 29.45
C GLU A 238 0.06 -2.67 28.14
N PHE A 239 1.26 -2.50 27.59
CA PHE A 239 1.67 -3.18 26.35
C PHE A 239 2.44 -4.48 26.61
N SER A 240 3.00 -4.65 27.82
CA SER A 240 3.90 -5.76 28.18
C SER A 240 3.32 -7.15 27.89
N MET A 241 2.01 -7.33 28.07
CA MET A 241 1.33 -8.62 27.87
C MET A 241 1.27 -9.04 26.39
N ASN A 242 1.32 -8.08 25.46
CA ASN A 242 1.18 -8.34 24.02
C ASN A 242 2.52 -8.51 23.30
N LEU A 243 3.63 -8.09 23.91
CA LEU A 243 4.94 -8.06 23.26
C LEU A 243 5.40 -9.45 22.81
N SER A 244 5.05 -10.51 23.54
CA SER A 244 5.36 -11.88 23.16
C SER A 244 4.65 -12.27 21.86
N ARG A 245 3.37 -11.91 21.71
CA ARG A 245 2.58 -12.13 20.50
C ARG A 245 3.09 -11.30 19.34
N ALA A 246 3.37 -10.01 19.57
CA ALA A 246 3.94 -9.12 18.57
C ALA A 246 5.32 -9.60 18.08
N LYS A 247 6.17 -10.11 18.98
CA LYS A 247 7.45 -10.74 18.61
C LYS A 247 7.26 -11.98 17.72
N ARG A 248 6.26 -12.83 18.02
CA ARG A 248 5.95 -14.00 17.18
C ARG A 248 5.52 -13.56 15.78
N GLU A 249 4.66 -12.55 15.67
CA GLU A 249 4.29 -12.01 14.35
C GLU A 249 5.49 -11.41 13.62
N LEU A 250 6.34 -10.66 14.32
CA LEU A 250 7.51 -10.03 13.70
C LEU A 250 8.52 -11.05 13.19
N SER A 251 8.67 -12.19 13.87
CA SER A 251 9.53 -13.28 13.39
C SER A 251 9.13 -13.86 12.02
N GLN A 252 7.89 -13.63 11.58
CA GLN A 252 7.39 -14.09 10.27
C GLN A 252 7.74 -13.11 9.13
N LEU A 253 8.39 -11.98 9.41
CA LEU A 253 8.72 -10.95 8.40
C LEU A 253 9.48 -11.52 7.19
N ASN A 254 10.44 -12.42 7.44
CA ASN A 254 11.24 -13.04 6.39
C ASN A 254 10.51 -14.13 5.59
N GLN A 255 9.36 -14.61 6.07
CA GLN A 255 8.52 -15.52 5.28
C GLN A 255 7.70 -14.77 4.23
N GLN A 256 7.55 -13.46 4.38
CA GLN A 256 6.85 -12.62 3.41
C GLN A 256 7.82 -12.25 2.28
N THR A 257 7.40 -12.47 1.03
CA THR A 257 8.21 -12.22 -0.16
C THR A 257 7.89 -10.87 -0.83
N SER A 258 6.63 -10.43 -0.75
CA SER A 258 6.22 -9.14 -1.29
C SER A 258 6.56 -7.99 -0.33
N PRO A 259 7.09 -6.85 -0.82
CA PRO A 259 7.31 -5.65 -0.03
C PRO A 259 6.06 -5.22 0.74
N LEU A 260 4.90 -5.24 0.07
CA LEU A 260 3.62 -4.87 0.69
C LEU A 260 3.24 -5.82 1.83
N LEU A 261 3.43 -7.13 1.65
CA LEU A 261 3.16 -8.11 2.71
C LEU A 261 4.09 -7.93 3.91
N LYS A 262 5.35 -7.54 3.68
CA LYS A 262 6.27 -7.18 4.77
C LYS A 262 5.80 -5.94 5.53
N VAL A 263 5.37 -4.88 4.84
CA VAL A 263 4.84 -3.67 5.51
C VAL A 263 3.54 -3.98 6.27
N LEU A 264 2.65 -4.81 5.69
CA LEU A 264 1.45 -5.29 6.39
C LEU A 264 1.78 -6.15 7.62
N CYS A 265 2.88 -6.91 7.58
CA CYS A 265 3.40 -7.62 8.74
C CYS A 265 3.81 -6.65 9.85
N LEU A 266 4.55 -5.58 9.51
CA LEU A 266 4.92 -4.53 10.48
C LEU A 266 3.67 -3.86 11.09
N ARG A 267 2.67 -3.53 10.26
CA ARG A 267 1.40 -2.97 10.73
C ARG A 267 0.71 -3.90 11.72
N ARG A 268 0.67 -5.20 11.42
CA ARG A 268 0.07 -6.21 12.31
C ARG A 268 0.81 -6.29 13.64
N VAL A 269 2.13 -6.26 13.62
CA VAL A 269 2.97 -6.23 14.82
C VAL A 269 2.64 -5.02 15.69
N VAL A 270 2.52 -3.83 15.08
CA VAL A 270 2.13 -2.61 15.81
C VAL A 270 0.75 -2.77 16.44
N LEU A 271 -0.26 -3.13 15.65
CA LEU A 271 -1.63 -3.32 16.14
C LEU A 271 -1.72 -4.37 17.24
N THR A 272 -0.96 -5.47 17.12
CA THR A 272 -0.90 -6.53 18.12
C THR A 272 -0.23 -6.03 19.39
N ALA A 273 0.86 -5.27 19.29
CA ALA A 273 1.57 -4.76 20.45
C ALA A 273 0.78 -3.68 21.22
N THR A 274 0.03 -2.85 20.50
CA THR A 274 -0.72 -1.71 21.08
C THR A 274 -2.19 -2.02 21.39
N GLN A 275 -2.63 -3.26 21.14
CA GLN A 275 -3.99 -3.73 21.48
C GLN A 275 -4.24 -3.60 22.99
N THR A 276 -5.27 -2.86 23.39
CA THR A 276 -5.70 -2.78 24.80
C THR A 276 -7.01 -3.56 24.99
N PRO A 277 -7.25 -4.18 26.17
CA PRO A 277 -8.42 -5.04 26.42
C PRO A 277 -9.79 -4.37 26.23
N ARG A 278 -9.85 -3.05 26.08
CA ARG A 278 -11.10 -2.27 26.03
C ARG A 278 -11.40 -1.64 24.67
N ARG A 279 -10.52 -1.69 23.66
CA ARG A 279 -10.74 -1.07 22.34
C ARG A 279 -9.97 -1.78 21.21
N THR A 280 -10.58 -1.88 20.03
CA THR A 280 -9.85 -1.99 18.76
C THR A 280 -9.12 -0.67 18.52
N VAL A 281 -7.81 -0.66 18.70
CA VAL A 281 -6.99 0.57 18.64
C VAL A 281 -6.58 0.84 17.18
N SER A 282 -6.87 2.04 16.67
CA SER A 282 -6.24 2.59 15.46
C SER A 282 -4.80 2.99 15.79
N ILE A 283 -3.84 2.80 14.88
CA ILE A 283 -2.42 3.21 15.10
C ILE A 283 -2.33 4.69 15.50
N GLU A 284 -3.25 5.53 15.03
CA GLU A 284 -3.33 6.97 15.33
C GLU A 284 -3.71 7.29 16.79
N ALA A 285 -4.26 6.33 17.54
CA ALA A 285 -4.66 6.52 18.93
C ALA A 285 -3.51 6.27 19.93
N VAL A 286 -2.37 5.78 19.46
CA VAL A 286 -1.18 5.51 20.27
C VAL A 286 -0.21 6.67 20.12
N SER A 287 0.38 7.15 21.21
CA SER A 287 1.40 8.21 21.12
C SER A 287 2.63 7.70 20.36
N ALA A 288 3.28 8.57 19.60
CA ALA A 288 4.47 8.22 18.82
C ALA A 288 5.61 7.71 19.73
N ASP A 289 5.74 8.26 20.93
CA ASP A 289 6.77 7.87 21.91
C ASP A 289 6.53 6.47 22.48
N ASP A 290 5.26 6.14 22.78
CA ASP A 290 4.88 4.81 23.26
C ASP A 290 5.13 3.75 22.17
N LEU A 291 4.71 4.06 20.94
CA LEU A 291 4.89 3.18 19.80
C LEU A 291 6.38 2.94 19.51
N LEU A 292 7.18 4.00 19.51
CA LEU A 292 8.62 3.91 19.28
C LEU A 292 9.29 3.04 20.35
N SER A 293 8.92 3.20 21.62
CA SER A 293 9.46 2.40 22.74
C SER A 293 9.16 0.91 22.57
N VAL A 294 7.93 0.58 22.14
CA VAL A 294 7.52 -0.80 21.83
C VAL A 294 8.30 -1.37 20.65
N VAL A 295 8.44 -0.61 19.56
CA VAL A 295 9.17 -1.03 18.36
C VAL A 295 10.66 -1.25 18.68
N LEU A 296 11.30 -0.33 19.42
CA LEU A 296 12.69 -0.48 19.87
C LEU A 296 12.90 -1.78 20.66
N TYR A 297 12.00 -2.09 21.59
CA TYR A 297 12.07 -3.34 22.35
C TYR A 297 11.94 -4.56 21.43
N LEU A 298 10.98 -4.54 20.50
CA LEU A 298 10.77 -5.64 19.56
C LEU A 298 11.97 -5.83 18.62
N LEU A 299 12.58 -4.76 18.11
CA LEU A 299 13.78 -4.81 17.26
C LEU A 299 14.96 -5.43 17.99
N VAL A 300 15.20 -5.03 19.25
CA VAL A 300 16.27 -5.61 20.06
C VAL A 300 16.00 -7.08 20.36
N LYS A 301 14.76 -7.45 20.70
CA LYS A 301 14.43 -8.81 21.13
C LYS A 301 14.13 -9.78 20.00
N THR A 302 13.97 -9.33 18.76
CA THR A 302 13.67 -10.17 17.60
C THR A 302 14.93 -10.32 16.75
N GLU A 303 15.47 -11.54 16.70
CA GLU A 303 16.74 -11.85 16.04
C GLU A 303 16.56 -12.00 14.52
N ILE A 304 16.17 -10.93 13.83
CA ILE A 304 16.12 -10.89 12.36
C ILE A 304 17.47 -10.38 11.85
N PRO A 305 18.20 -11.17 11.04
CA PRO A 305 19.58 -10.85 10.69
C PRO A 305 19.71 -9.80 9.57
N ASN A 306 18.64 -9.52 8.84
CA ASN A 306 18.64 -8.77 7.59
C ASN A 306 17.67 -7.57 7.63
N TRP A 307 17.69 -6.82 8.73
CA TRP A 307 16.82 -5.66 8.94
C TRP A 307 17.01 -4.55 7.91
N MET A 308 18.27 -4.20 7.60
CA MET A 308 18.61 -3.17 6.63
C MET A 308 18.15 -3.58 5.25
N ALA A 309 18.39 -4.84 4.86
CA ALA A 309 17.88 -5.38 3.61
C ALA A 309 16.33 -5.37 3.54
N ASN A 310 15.64 -5.77 4.62
CA ASN A 310 14.18 -5.72 4.68
C ASN A 310 13.62 -4.31 4.55
N LEU A 311 14.18 -3.34 5.28
CA LEU A 311 13.75 -1.93 5.22
C LEU A 311 14.03 -1.34 3.85
N SER A 312 15.23 -1.55 3.30
CA SER A 312 15.61 -1.10 1.95
C SER A 312 14.68 -1.72 0.89
N TYR A 313 14.34 -3.01 1.02
CA TYR A 313 13.40 -3.68 0.13
C TYR A 313 11.97 -3.11 0.23
N MET A 314 11.46 -2.88 1.45
CA MET A 314 10.14 -2.27 1.64
C MET A 314 10.08 -0.84 1.11
N ARG A 315 11.06 0.00 1.45
CA ARG A 315 11.13 1.40 1.06
C ARG A 315 11.17 1.59 -0.46
N ASN A 316 11.95 0.76 -1.14
CA ASN A 316 12.21 0.92 -2.57
C ASN A 316 11.14 0.23 -3.44
N PHE A 317 10.52 -0.86 -2.97
CA PHE A 317 9.64 -1.69 -3.79
C PHE A 317 8.18 -1.76 -3.30
N CYS A 318 7.82 -1.11 -2.19
CA CYS A 318 6.42 -0.97 -1.80
C CYS A 318 5.76 0.19 -2.57
N PHE A 319 4.98 -0.14 -3.59
CA PHE A 319 4.13 0.80 -4.29
C PHE A 319 2.86 1.07 -3.46
N SER A 320 2.85 2.15 -2.69
CA SER A 320 1.64 2.66 -2.05
C SER A 320 1.37 4.07 -2.59
N ASN A 321 0.32 4.21 -3.41
CA ASN A 321 -0.05 5.48 -4.08
C ASN A 321 -0.67 6.54 -3.13
N SER A 322 -0.58 6.31 -1.81
CA SER A 322 -1.12 7.21 -0.80
C SER A 322 0.02 7.69 0.10
N SER A 323 0.45 8.94 -0.11
CA SER A 323 1.42 9.61 0.78
C SER A 323 0.87 9.91 2.18
N LYS A 324 -0.38 9.50 2.47
CA LYS A 324 -1.09 9.64 3.75
C LYS A 324 -1.48 8.29 4.35
N ASP A 325 -0.83 7.20 3.93
CA ASP A 325 -1.23 5.85 4.34
C ASP A 325 -0.65 5.46 5.71
N GLU A 326 -1.46 4.79 6.54
CA GLU A 326 -1.08 4.23 7.84
C GLU A 326 0.17 3.32 7.72
N LEU A 327 0.33 2.66 6.56
CA LEU A 327 1.47 1.82 6.20
C LEU A 327 2.79 2.62 6.10
N SER A 328 2.74 3.84 5.54
CA SER A 328 3.90 4.71 5.41
C SER A 328 4.37 5.22 6.77
N TYR A 329 3.44 5.55 7.66
CA TYR A 329 3.75 5.90 9.05
C TYR A 329 4.42 4.72 9.77
N CYS A 330 3.84 3.52 9.66
CA CYS A 330 4.38 2.31 10.26
C CYS A 330 5.81 2.03 9.79
N LEU A 331 6.05 2.04 8.47
CA LEU A 331 7.39 1.85 7.92
C LEU A 331 8.38 2.90 8.44
N SER A 332 7.99 4.18 8.44
CA SER A 332 8.83 5.28 8.94
C SER A 332 9.17 5.13 10.42
N THR A 333 8.25 4.61 11.25
CA THR A 333 8.53 4.33 12.67
C THR A 333 9.60 3.25 12.84
N PHE A 334 9.54 2.17 12.05
CA PHE A 334 10.56 1.12 12.08
C PHE A 334 11.92 1.63 11.56
N GLU A 335 11.94 2.42 10.50
CA GLU A 335 13.17 3.06 9.99
C GLU A 335 13.80 3.95 11.06
N ALA A 336 13.01 4.83 11.70
CA ALA A 336 13.48 5.70 12.76
C ALA A 336 14.01 4.92 13.97
N ALA A 337 13.36 3.81 14.34
CA ALA A 337 13.80 2.95 15.44
C ALA A 337 15.13 2.25 15.14
N VAL A 338 15.31 1.74 13.91
CA VAL A 338 16.58 1.14 13.46
C VAL A 338 17.70 2.18 13.44
N GLU A 339 17.43 3.37 12.92
CA GLU A 339 18.40 4.48 12.92
C GLU A 339 18.78 4.90 14.36
N TYR A 340 17.80 4.97 15.26
CA TYR A 340 18.03 5.28 16.67
C TYR A 340 18.98 4.28 17.35
N ILE A 341 18.83 2.98 17.05
CA ILE A 341 19.73 1.92 17.52
C ILE A 341 21.13 2.07 16.88
N ASN A 342 21.20 2.29 15.58
CA ASN A 342 22.47 2.44 14.85
C ASN A 342 23.30 3.64 15.33
N LEU A 343 22.64 4.74 15.71
CA LEU A 343 23.31 5.92 16.29
C LEU A 343 23.83 5.67 17.73
N GLY A 344 23.65 4.47 18.29
CA GLY A 344 24.14 4.12 19.62
C GLY A 344 23.42 4.84 20.77
N LYS A 345 22.27 5.48 20.51
CA LYS A 345 21.57 6.30 21.51
C LYS A 345 21.10 5.47 22.71
N LEU A 346 20.84 4.17 22.53
CA LEU A 346 20.52 3.23 23.61
C LEU A 346 21.73 2.80 24.46
N GLN A 347 22.94 2.83 23.91
CA GLN A 347 24.15 2.51 24.68
C GLN A 347 24.50 3.66 25.64
N ASN A 348 24.27 4.90 25.22
CA ASN A 348 24.49 6.09 26.06
C ASN A 348 23.58 6.12 27.30
N THR A 349 22.31 5.71 27.17
CA THR A 349 21.40 5.61 28.33
C THR A 349 21.81 4.50 29.29
N CYS A 350 22.38 3.40 28.78
CA CYS A 350 22.95 2.32 29.58
C CYS A 350 24.23 2.75 30.31
N SER A 351 25.14 3.44 29.62
CA SER A 351 26.41 3.89 30.18
C SER A 351 26.21 4.92 31.30
N VAL A 352 25.30 5.89 31.12
CA VAL A 352 24.96 6.88 32.17
C VAL A 352 24.36 6.20 33.41
N ARG A 353 23.52 5.17 33.24
CA ARG A 353 22.92 4.42 34.35
C ARG A 353 23.92 3.50 35.07
N HIS A 354 24.88 2.92 34.36
CA HIS A 354 25.94 2.12 34.98
C HIS A 354 26.85 2.98 35.87
N THR A 355 27.19 4.20 35.42
CA THR A 355 27.95 5.16 36.21
C THR A 355 27.19 5.62 37.45
N LEU A 356 25.88 5.85 37.34
CA LEU A 356 25.02 6.20 38.49
C LEU A 356 24.87 5.05 39.50
N LYS A 357 24.75 3.80 39.05
CA LYS A 357 24.73 2.63 39.96
C LYS A 357 26.05 2.44 40.70
N LEU A 358 27.18 2.70 40.05
CA LEU A 358 28.50 2.65 40.68
C LEU A 358 28.67 3.76 41.71
N HIS A 359 28.17 4.98 41.44
CA HIS A 359 28.25 6.10 42.38
C HIS A 359 27.40 5.91 43.65
N VAL A 360 26.22 5.30 43.52
CA VAL A 360 25.35 4.98 44.67
C VAL A 360 25.92 3.82 45.51
N GLY A 361 26.60 2.85 44.88
CA GLY A 361 27.28 1.75 45.58
C GLY A 361 28.51 2.19 46.40
N SER A 362 29.17 3.28 46.00
CA SER A 362 30.32 3.85 46.73
C SER A 362 29.96 4.82 47.85
N GLN A 363 28.68 5.13 48.07
CA GLN A 363 28.21 5.93 49.22
C GLN A 363 27.57 5.08 50.33
N GLN A 364 27.59 3.75 50.21
CA GLN A 364 27.09 2.80 51.21
C GLN A 364 28.17 1.83 51.75
N MET A 365 29.44 2.18 51.62
CA MET A 365 30.54 1.50 52.34
C MET A 365 31.18 2.42 53.37
#